data_AF-A0A957W7A7-F1
#
_entry.id   AF-A0A957W7A7-F1
#
_cell.length_a   1.000
_cell.length_b   1.000
_cell.length_c   1.000
_cell.angle_alpha   90.00
_cell.angle_beta   90.00
_cell.angle_gamma   90.00
#
_symmetry.space_group_name_H-M   'P 1'
#
loop_
_entity.id
_entity.type
_entity.pdbx_description
1 polymer ?
#
loop_
_entity_poly.entity_id
_entity_poly.type
_entity_poly.pdbx_seq_one_letter_code
_entity_poly.pdbx_strand_id
1 'polypeptide(L)' 'WAVFESVGPFPETLQNIWGRIYAEWFPTSGYEQVAGPEILWNEHKDVTSPTFRSEIWIPVSKRA' A
#
# COMPACT_ATOMS: atom_id res chain seq x y z
N TRP A 1 10.29 5.90 -2.02
CA TRP A 1 9.18 5.12 -1.46
C TRP A 1 7.89 5.76 -1.87
N ALA A 2 6.93 4.98 -2.36
CA ALA A 2 5.54 5.37 -2.47
C ALA A 2 4.83 4.81 -1.23
N VAL A 3 4.07 5.65 -0.54
CA VAL A 3 3.35 5.30 0.69
C VAL A 3 1.86 5.46 0.44
N PHE A 4 1.10 4.41 0.71
CA PHE A 4 -0.34 4.37 0.49
C PHE A 4 -1.05 4.05 1.80
N GLU A 5 -2.02 4.90 2.16
CA GLU A 5 -2.84 4.70 3.35
C GLU A 5 -4.02 3.76 3.04
N SER A 6 -4.29 2.84 3.96
CA SER A 6 -5.48 2.00 3.98
C SER A 6 -6.24 2.26 5.26
N VAL A 7 -7.49 2.73 5.14
CA VAL A 7 -8.39 2.93 6.29
C VAL A 7 -9.68 2.18 6.03
N GLY A 8 -9.95 1.16 6.84
CA GLY A 8 -11.17 0.37 6.73
C GLY A 8 -11.05 -1.02 7.38
N PRO A 9 -12.03 -1.91 7.14
CA PRO A 9 -11.97 -3.28 7.65
C PRO A 9 -10.71 -4.02 7.18
N PHE A 10 -9.98 -4.61 8.13
CA PHE A 10 -8.81 -5.43 7.86
C PHE A 10 -9.19 -6.92 7.72
N PRO A 11 -8.61 -7.68 6.76
CA PRO A 11 -7.59 -7.29 5.79
C PRO A 11 -8.15 -6.83 4.43
N GLU A 12 -9.47 -6.83 4.24
CA GLU A 12 -10.11 -6.61 2.92
C GLU A 12 -9.69 -5.27 2.29
N THR A 13 -9.80 -4.18 3.05
CA THR A 13 -9.45 -2.83 2.55
C THR A 13 -7.99 -2.75 2.13
N LEU A 14 -7.11 -3.38 2.91
CA LEU A 14 -5.67 -3.42 2.65
C LEU A 14 -5.37 -4.17 1.34
N GLN A 15 -5.94 -5.37 1.16
CA GLN A 15 -5.72 -6.19 -0.02
C GLN A 15 -6.26 -5.52 -1.29
N ASN A 16 -7.43 -4.89 -1.21
CA ASN A 16 -8.01 -4.14 -2.31
C ASN A 16 -7.10 -2.98 -2.73
N ILE A 17 -6.58 -2.20 -1.77
CA ILE A 17 -5.66 -1.11 -2.07
C ILE A 17 -4.36 -1.64 -2.67
N TRP A 18 -3.79 -2.72 -2.14
CA TRP A 18 -2.58 -3.35 -2.70
C TRP A 18 -2.78 -3.74 -4.17
N GLY A 19 -3.90 -4.39 -4.50
CA GLY A 19 -4.26 -4.74 -5.87
C GLY A 19 -4.36 -3.52 -6.79
N ARG A 20 -5.00 -2.44 -6.32
CA ARG A 20 -5.16 -1.20 -7.08
C ARG A 20 -3.84 -0.45 -7.28
N ILE A 21 -2.89 -0.52 -6.33
CA ILE A 21 -1.56 0.05 -6.54
C ILE A 21 -0.90 -0.58 -7.77
N TYR A 22 -0.95 -1.91 -7.90
CA TYR A 22 -0.37 -2.63 -9.04
C TYR A 22 -1.17 -2.50 -10.33
N ALA A 23 -2.50 -2.51 -10.25
CA ALA A 23 -3.36 -2.49 -11.43
C ALA A 23 -3.63 -1.08 -11.98
N GLU A 24 -3.65 -0.05 -11.14
CA GLU A 24 -4.08 1.30 -11.52
C GLU A 24 -2.95 2.33 -11.36
N TRP A 25 -2.27 2.34 -10.21
CA TRP A 25 -1.29 3.38 -9.91
C TRP A 25 0.04 3.18 -10.65
N PHE A 26 0.65 1.99 -10.61
CA PHE A 26 1.92 1.72 -11.31
C PHE A 26 1.88 1.96 -12.83
N PRO A 27 0.80 1.62 -13.55
CA PRO A 27 0.70 1.93 -14.98
C PRO A 27 0.69 3.43 -15.29
N THR A 28 0.20 4.28 -14.39
CA THR A 28 -0.07 5.70 -14.66
C THR A 28 0.81 6.69 -13.89
N SER A 29 1.50 6.26 -12.83
CA SER A 29 2.20 7.14 -11.89
C SER A 29 3.50 7.74 -12.41
N GLY A 30 4.09 7.18 -13.47
CA GLY A 30 5.44 7.53 -13.92
C GLY A 30 6.55 7.00 -12.99
N TYR A 31 6.21 6.10 -12.07
CA TYR A 31 7.17 5.39 -11.21
C TYR A 31 7.23 3.91 -11.59
N GLU A 32 8.31 3.25 -11.21
CA GLU A 32 8.50 1.80 -11.30
C GLU A 32 8.94 1.25 -9.94
N GLN A 33 8.55 0.00 -9.65
CA GLN A 33 9.02 -0.69 -8.45
C GLN A 33 10.50 -1.04 -8.61
N VAL A 34 11.29 -0.77 -7.57
CA VAL A 34 12.70 -1.20 -7.52
C VAL A 34 12.87 -2.37 -6.57
N ALA A 35 13.97 -3.11 -6.74
CA ALA A 35 14.30 -4.20 -5.84
C ALA A 35 14.44 -3.70 -4.39
N GLY A 36 13.78 -4.39 -3.46
CA GLY A 36 13.77 -4.05 -2.05
C GLY A 36 12.53 -4.61 -1.35
N PRO A 37 12.51 -4.58 -0.02
CA PRO A 37 11.34 -5.04 0.73
C PRO A 37 10.18 -4.06 0.58
N GLU A 38 8.97 -4.60 0.46
CA GLU A 38 7.74 -3.85 0.76
C GLU A 38 7.50 -3.89 2.26
N ILE A 39 7.04 -2.78 2.83
CA ILE A 39 6.79 -2.67 4.28
C ILE A 39 5.30 -2.44 4.50
N LEU A 40 4.72 -3.24 5.38
CA LEU A 40 3.38 -3.03 5.91
C LEU A 40 3.49 -2.50 7.34
N TRP A 41 3.02 -1.28 7.55
CA TRP A 41 2.83 -0.73 8.88
C TRP A 41 1.36 -0.81 9.27
N ASN A 42 1.11 -1.19 10.53
CA ASN A 42 -0.21 -1.34 11.10
C ASN A 42 -0.28 -0.47 12.37
N GLU A 43 -1.32 0.34 12.51
CA GLU A 43 -1.43 1.30 13.60
C GLU A 43 -1.43 0.63 14.98
N HIS A 44 -2.14 -0.49 15.10
CA HIS A 44 -2.26 -1.27 16.34
C HIS A 44 -2.22 -2.78 16.07
N LYS A 45 -2.05 -3.57 17.14
CA LYS A 45 -2.13 -5.04 17.07
C LYS A 45 -3.57 -5.54 16.93
N ASP A 46 -4.54 -4.76 17.43
CA ASP A 46 -5.96 -5.06 17.30
C ASP A 46 -6.47 -4.52 15.96
N VAL A 47 -6.83 -5.44 15.07
CA VAL A 47 -7.26 -5.18 13.70
C VAL A 47 -8.79 -5.21 13.54
N THR A 48 -9.54 -5.32 14.63
CA THR A 48 -11.01 -5.48 14.60
C THR A 48 -11.76 -4.18 14.33
N SER A 49 -11.07 -3.03 14.41
CA SER A 49 -11.67 -1.73 14.13
C SER A 49 -12.17 -1.66 12.68
N PRO A 50 -13.42 -1.21 12.44
CA PRO A 50 -13.93 -0.99 11.08
C PRO A 50 -13.21 0.17 10.37
N THR A 51 -12.45 0.98 11.10
CA THR A 51 -11.63 2.08 10.57
C THR A 51 -10.16 1.84 10.86
N PHE A 52 -9.71 0.58 10.81
CA PHE A 52 -8.33 0.23 11.07
C PHE A 52 -7.41 0.86 10.02
N ARG A 53 -6.31 1.47 10.48
CA ARG A 53 -5.35 2.16 9.63
C ARG A 53 -4.08 1.34 9.44
N SER A 54 -3.68 1.21 8.17
CA SER A 54 -2.42 0.62 7.75
C SER A 54 -1.76 1.49 6.69
N GLU A 55 -0.46 1.29 6.50
CA GLU A 55 0.28 1.90 5.40
C GLU A 55 1.06 0.84 4.63
N ILE A 56 1.01 0.93 3.30
CA ILE A 56 1.76 0.11 2.36
C ILE A 56 2.90 0.96 1.80
N TRP A 57 4.13 0.52 2.00
CA TRP A 57 5.33 1.23 1.60
C TRP A 57 6.05 0.41 0.54
N ILE A 58 6.11 0.93 -0.68
CA ILE A 58 6.73 0.24 -1.83
C ILE A 58 7.95 1.05 -2.29
N PRO A 59 9.12 0.41 -2.46
CA PRO A 59 10.29 1.09 -2.98
C PRO A 59 10.09 1.38 -4.47
N VAL A 60 10.29 2.64 -4.88
CA VAL A 60 10.07 3.09 -6.26
C VAL A 60 11.15 4.06 -6.73
N SER A 61 11.41 4.06 -8.04
CA SER A 61 12.18 5.07 -8.78
C SER A 61 11.30 5.76 -9.83
N LYS A 62 11.68 6.97 -10.23
CA LYS A 62 11.06 7.62 -11.39
C LYS A 62 11.43 6.83 -12.65
N ARG A 63 10.44 6.56 -13.50
CA ARG A 63 10.66 5.98 -14.81
C ARG A 63 11.38 7.00 -15.68
N ALA A 64 12.46 6.58 -16.34
CA ALA A 64 13.28 7.43 -17.21
C ALA A 64 12.53 7.85 -18.49
#